data_AF-A0A9D9NQP6-F1
#
_entry.id   AF-A0A9D9NQP6-F1
#
_cell.length_a   1.000
_cell.length_b   1.000
_cell.length_c   1.000
_cell.angle_alpha   90.00
_cell.angle_beta   90.00
_cell.angle_gamma   90.00
#
_symmetry.space_group_name_H-M   'P 1'
#
loop_
_entity.id
_entity.type
_entity.pdbx_description
1 polymer ?
#
loop_
_entity_poly.entity_id
_entity_poly.type
_entity_poly.pdbx_seq_one_letter_code
_entity_poly.pdbx_strand_id
1 'polypeptide(L)'
;MYIDRYKYFRDTQLWPLSDNLNYEQWLANFCDDELEIAQRILDFFIYIPDSIINQMLSTVIGKCGYYFKRQRGAWTNNDYQNNCWYSFVPGEEQKPTDSGYVFNRKLRDKLEIPEKRIISFSDLLLILSQSTNQNVILVDDFVGSGHQTYVAWKLNKQDSNQTLEIISRTNNHKIVYAPL
;
A
#
# COMPACT_ATOMS: atom_id res chain seq x y z
N MET A 1 33.94 -3.28 -20.11
CA MET A 1 33.02 -4.33 -20.57
C MET A 1 31.67 -4.04 -19.94
N TYR A 2 30.79 -3.34 -20.66
CA TYR A 2 29.43 -3.08 -20.18
C TYR A 2 28.68 -4.40 -20.24
N ILE A 3 28.45 -5.03 -19.10
CA ILE A 3 27.45 -6.09 -19.01
C ILE A 3 26.11 -5.36 -19.09
N ASP A 4 25.39 -5.57 -20.19
CA ASP A 4 24.01 -5.12 -20.38
C ASP A 4 23.18 -5.58 -19.18
N ARG A 5 22.92 -4.68 -18.23
CA ARG A 5 22.43 -5.03 -16.89
C ARG A 5 21.02 -5.63 -16.96
N TYR A 6 20.25 -5.22 -17.96
CA TYR A 6 18.94 -5.80 -18.27
C TYR A 6 19.03 -7.28 -18.72
N LYS A 7 20.06 -7.68 -19.49
CA LYS A 7 20.30 -9.08 -19.85
C LYS A 7 20.61 -9.90 -18.61
N TYR A 8 21.49 -9.37 -17.75
CA TYR A 8 21.79 -9.99 -16.46
C TYR A 8 20.54 -10.17 -15.58
N PHE A 9 19.65 -9.18 -15.49
CA PHE A 9 18.40 -9.28 -14.72
C PHE A 9 17.45 -10.35 -15.28
N ARG A 10 17.42 -10.57 -16.60
CA ARG A 10 16.68 -11.67 -17.21
C ARG A 10 17.33 -13.02 -16.92
N ASP A 11 18.63 -13.14 -17.15
CA ASP A 11 19.36 -14.40 -17.03
C ASP A 11 19.39 -14.91 -15.58
N THR A 12 19.39 -14.00 -14.62
CA THR A 12 19.28 -14.30 -13.18
C THR A 12 17.84 -14.39 -12.67
N GLN A 13 16.84 -14.26 -13.56
CA GLN A 13 15.40 -14.31 -13.25
C GLN A 13 14.95 -13.27 -12.20
N LEU A 14 15.68 -12.17 -12.09
CA LEU A 14 15.26 -11.00 -11.32
C LEU A 14 14.11 -10.26 -12.02
N TRP A 15 14.10 -10.28 -13.36
CA TRP A 15 12.93 -9.91 -14.15
C TRP A 15 12.08 -11.14 -14.48
N PRO A 16 10.74 -11.00 -14.56
CA PRO A 16 9.86 -12.11 -14.82
C PRO A 16 10.14 -12.71 -16.20
N LEU A 17 10.10 -14.03 -16.28
CA LEU A 17 10.24 -14.78 -17.53
C LEU A 17 9.00 -14.69 -18.43
N SER A 18 7.91 -14.09 -17.93
CA SER A 18 6.62 -13.96 -18.62
C SER A 18 6.57 -12.75 -19.56
N ASP A 19 5.72 -12.81 -20.57
CA ASP A 19 5.41 -11.74 -21.54
C ASP A 19 4.98 -10.39 -20.93
N ASN A 20 4.73 -10.33 -19.62
CA ASN A 20 4.36 -9.10 -18.91
C ASN A 20 5.41 -7.98 -18.99
N LEU A 21 6.70 -8.32 -19.18
CA LEU A 21 7.77 -7.34 -19.42
C LEU A 21 8.53 -7.67 -20.70
N ASN A 22 7.91 -7.38 -21.86
CA ASN A 22 8.54 -7.57 -23.16
C ASN A 22 9.43 -6.37 -23.54
N TYR A 23 10.61 -6.30 -22.93
CA TYR A 23 11.56 -5.21 -23.20
C TYR A 23 12.13 -5.24 -24.63
N GLU A 24 12.16 -6.40 -25.29
CA GLU A 24 12.63 -6.55 -26.68
C GLU A 24 11.66 -5.86 -27.64
N GLN A 25 10.36 -6.12 -27.48
CA GLN A 25 9.33 -5.42 -28.24
C GLN A 25 9.29 -3.92 -27.89
N TRP A 26 9.56 -3.56 -26.63
CA TRP A 26 9.66 -2.16 -26.23
C TRP A 26 10.83 -1.46 -26.94
N LEU A 27 12.03 -2.05 -26.95
CA LEU A 27 13.22 -1.55 -27.64
C LEU A 27 13.01 -1.46 -29.16
N ALA A 28 12.25 -2.38 -29.74
CA ALA A 28 11.94 -2.38 -31.17
C ALA A 28 11.10 -1.16 -31.64
N ASN A 29 10.56 -0.35 -30.72
CA ASN A 29 9.84 0.87 -31.07
C ASN A 29 10.75 2.10 -31.26
N PHE A 30 12.06 1.99 -31.00
CA PHE A 30 13.00 3.10 -31.05
C PHE A 30 13.87 3.05 -32.30
N CYS A 31 14.18 4.22 -32.86
CA CYS A 31 15.12 4.35 -33.97
C CYS A 31 16.58 4.24 -33.47
N ASP A 32 17.54 4.03 -34.39
CA ASP A 32 18.95 3.80 -34.06
C ASP A 32 19.58 4.91 -33.19
N ASP A 33 19.13 6.15 -33.37
CA ASP A 33 19.56 7.35 -32.64
C ASP A 33 18.96 7.46 -31.23
N GLU A 34 17.83 6.81 -30.95
CA GLU A 34 17.17 6.77 -29.64
C GLU A 34 17.53 5.51 -28.84
N LEU A 35 18.04 4.48 -29.53
CA LEU A 35 18.25 3.14 -28.98
C LEU A 35 19.26 3.14 -27.83
N GLU A 36 20.32 3.95 -27.91
CA GLU A 36 21.30 4.07 -26.82
C GLU A 36 20.66 4.61 -25.54
N ILE A 37 19.77 5.60 -25.65
CA ILE A 37 19.07 6.18 -24.49
C ILE A 37 18.07 5.16 -23.94
N ALA A 38 17.31 4.48 -24.80
CA ALA A 38 16.34 3.46 -24.39
C ALA A 38 17.02 2.31 -23.63
N GLN A 39 18.18 1.84 -24.10
CA GLN A 39 18.99 0.83 -23.40
C GLN A 39 19.46 1.31 -22.03
N ARG A 40 19.96 2.55 -21.93
CA ARG A 40 20.36 3.13 -20.64
C ARG A 40 19.19 3.25 -19.66
N ILE A 41 17.98 3.55 -20.14
CA ILE A 41 16.78 3.55 -19.29
C ILE A 41 16.54 2.16 -18.69
N LEU A 42 16.68 1.09 -19.49
CA LEU A 42 16.55 -0.28 -19.00
C LEU A 42 17.62 -0.66 -17.97
N ASP A 43 18.82 -0.10 -18.05
CA ASP A 43 19.89 -0.36 -17.07
C ASP A 43 19.57 0.16 -15.66
N PHE A 44 18.67 1.14 -15.55
CA PHE A 44 18.18 1.67 -14.28
C PHE A 44 16.76 1.20 -13.95
N PHE A 45 16.08 0.51 -14.86
CA PHE A 45 14.73 0.04 -14.66
C PHE A 45 14.70 -1.11 -13.64
N ILE A 46 13.92 -0.94 -12.57
CA ILE A 46 13.68 -1.97 -11.57
C ILE A 46 12.23 -2.43 -11.75
N TYR A 47 12.08 -3.71 -12.06
CA TYR A 47 10.78 -4.35 -12.10
C TYR A 47 10.53 -5.11 -10.80
N ILE A 48 9.42 -4.83 -10.13
CA ILE A 48 8.94 -5.63 -9.00
C ILE A 48 7.68 -6.38 -9.48
N PRO A 49 7.71 -7.72 -9.53
CA PRO A 49 6.54 -8.50 -9.92
C PRO A 49 5.33 -8.22 -9.04
N ASP A 50 4.17 -8.18 -9.70
CA ASP A 50 2.91 -7.89 -9.02
C ASP A 50 2.58 -8.94 -7.94
N SER A 51 3.03 -10.18 -8.14
CA SER A 51 2.95 -11.28 -7.15
C SER A 51 3.73 -10.97 -5.88
N ILE A 52 4.91 -10.36 -5.98
CA ILE A 52 5.72 -9.96 -4.82
C ILE A 52 5.00 -8.85 -4.05
N ILE A 53 4.49 -7.83 -4.76
CA ILE A 53 3.71 -6.75 -4.14
C ILE A 53 2.50 -7.31 -3.39
N ASN A 54 1.78 -8.25 -4.02
CA ASN A 54 0.61 -8.87 -3.39
C ASN A 54 0.98 -9.73 -2.17
N GLN A 55 2.13 -10.42 -2.21
CA GLN A 55 2.63 -11.20 -1.07
C GLN A 55 3.10 -10.30 0.08
N MET A 56 3.77 -9.19 -0.23
CA MET A 56 4.15 -8.18 0.76
C MET A 56 2.91 -7.62 1.46
N LEU A 57 1.92 -7.18 0.68
CA LEU A 57 0.63 -6.72 1.18
C LEU A 57 -0.03 -7.76 2.09
N SER A 58 -0.16 -8.99 1.61
CA SER A 58 -0.79 -10.08 2.38
C SER A 58 -0.05 -10.36 3.69
N THR A 59 1.29 -10.30 3.67
CA THR A 59 2.12 -10.55 4.84
C THR A 59 1.97 -9.44 5.88
N VAL A 60 2.00 -8.17 5.45
CA VAL A 60 1.89 -7.01 6.34
C VAL A 60 0.49 -6.98 6.97
N ILE A 61 -0.57 -7.09 6.17
CA ILE A 61 -1.95 -7.12 6.68
C ILE A 61 -2.16 -8.31 7.62
N GLY A 62 -1.65 -9.50 7.25
CA GLY A 62 -1.65 -10.67 8.13
C GLY A 62 -0.98 -10.38 9.48
N LYS A 63 0.21 -9.76 9.48
CA LYS A 63 0.90 -9.35 10.70
C LYS A 63 0.10 -8.34 11.54
N CYS A 64 -0.60 -7.40 10.90
CA CYS A 64 -1.46 -6.44 11.63
C CYS A 64 -2.56 -7.15 12.43
N GLY A 65 -3.19 -8.20 11.92
CA GLY A 65 -4.21 -8.89 12.75
C GLY A 65 -3.65 -9.87 13.76
N TYR A 66 -2.35 -10.24 13.72
CA TYR A 66 -1.72 -10.84 14.90
C TYR A 66 -1.72 -9.88 16.10
N TYR A 67 -1.60 -8.57 15.86
CA TYR A 67 -1.76 -7.56 16.91
C TYR A 67 -3.19 -7.57 17.46
N PHE A 68 -4.21 -7.62 16.60
CA PHE A 68 -5.62 -7.71 17.04
C PHE A 68 -5.91 -9.02 17.78
N LYS A 69 -5.36 -10.15 17.30
CA LYS A 69 -5.43 -11.46 17.95
C LYS A 69 -4.90 -11.41 19.39
N ARG A 70 -3.74 -10.79 19.60
CA ARG A 70 -3.16 -10.64 20.94
C ARG A 70 -4.02 -9.81 21.89
N GLN A 71 -4.78 -8.85 21.36
CA GLN A 71 -5.62 -7.98 22.19
C GLN A 71 -7.03 -8.52 22.46
N ARG A 72 -7.60 -9.31 21.53
CA ARG A 72 -9.00 -9.77 21.59
C ARG A 72 -9.20 -11.28 21.64
N GLY A 73 -8.14 -12.07 21.52
CA GLY A 73 -8.24 -13.54 21.49
C GLY A 73 -8.34 -14.07 20.07
N ALA A 74 -9.37 -14.86 19.75
CA ALA A 74 -9.50 -15.45 18.41
C ALA A 74 -9.70 -14.35 17.35
N TRP A 75 -8.79 -14.30 16.37
CA TRP A 75 -8.86 -13.44 15.20
C TRP A 75 -8.70 -14.33 13.96
N THR A 76 -9.72 -14.35 13.13
CA THR A 76 -9.85 -15.21 11.95
C THR A 76 -9.77 -14.40 10.67
N ASN A 77 -9.65 -15.06 9.52
CA ASN A 77 -9.68 -14.39 8.21
C ASN A 77 -10.97 -13.57 8.00
N ASN A 78 -12.11 -14.06 8.50
CA ASN A 78 -13.37 -13.35 8.44
C ASN A 78 -13.34 -12.03 9.25
N ASP A 79 -12.57 -11.98 10.34
CA ASP A 79 -12.44 -10.76 11.15
C ASP A 79 -11.67 -9.66 10.41
N TYR A 80 -10.69 -10.01 9.57
CA TYR A 80 -10.04 -9.03 8.70
C TYR A 80 -11.02 -8.42 7.72
N GLN A 81 -11.80 -9.25 7.02
CA GLN A 81 -12.73 -8.79 6.00
C GLN A 81 -13.90 -8.00 6.59
N ASN A 82 -14.41 -8.42 7.75
CA ASN A 82 -15.70 -7.92 8.23
C ASN A 82 -15.63 -7.12 9.53
N ASN A 83 -14.54 -7.20 10.30
CA ASN A 83 -14.41 -6.54 11.62
C ASN A 83 -13.24 -5.54 11.69
N CYS A 84 -12.73 -5.13 10.53
CA CYS A 84 -11.69 -4.11 10.39
C CYS A 84 -12.08 -3.06 9.33
N TRP A 85 -11.74 -1.81 9.60
CA TRP A 85 -11.74 -0.74 8.61
C TRP A 85 -10.35 -0.60 8.00
N TYR A 86 -10.31 -0.26 6.72
CA TYR A 86 -9.10 -0.01 5.97
C TYR A 86 -9.15 1.40 5.42
N SER A 87 -8.09 2.16 5.63
CA SER A 87 -7.94 3.51 5.11
C SER A 87 -6.48 3.77 4.81
N PHE A 88 -6.22 4.83 4.07
CA PHE A 88 -4.88 5.26 3.68
C PHE A 88 -4.47 6.49 4.47
N VAL A 89 -3.17 6.63 4.71
CA VAL A 89 -2.61 7.86 5.24
C VAL A 89 -2.72 8.93 4.15
N PRO A 90 -3.31 10.10 4.42
CA PRO A 90 -3.39 11.15 3.43
C PRO A 90 -1.99 11.69 3.11
N GLY A 91 -1.70 11.85 1.82
CA GLY A 91 -0.51 12.56 1.35
C GLY A 91 -0.57 14.06 1.65
N GLU A 92 0.55 14.75 1.44
CA GLU A 92 0.67 16.20 1.70
C GLU A 92 -0.21 17.05 0.76
N GLU A 93 -0.49 16.55 -0.44
CA GLU A 93 -1.47 17.09 -1.38
C GLU A 93 -2.31 15.91 -1.90
N GLN A 94 -3.62 15.90 -1.69
CA GLN A 94 -4.52 14.85 -2.20
C GLN A 94 -4.47 14.86 -3.73
N LYS A 95 -3.58 14.06 -4.32
CA LYS A 95 -3.41 13.99 -5.77
C LYS A 95 -4.07 12.71 -6.29
N PRO A 96 -4.69 12.75 -7.48
CA PRO A 96 -5.23 11.55 -8.14
C PRO A 96 -4.16 10.48 -8.43
N THR A 97 -2.88 10.81 -8.29
CA THR A 97 -1.72 9.91 -8.44
C THR A 97 -1.31 9.20 -7.16
N ASP A 98 -2.00 9.43 -6.04
CA ASP A 98 -1.63 8.81 -4.77
C ASP A 98 -1.79 7.29 -4.88
N SER A 99 -0.73 6.58 -4.47
CA SER A 99 -0.60 5.12 -4.47
C SER A 99 -1.76 4.40 -3.77
N GLY A 100 -2.51 5.11 -2.92
CA GLY A 100 -3.73 4.65 -2.27
C GLY A 100 -4.74 4.00 -3.22
N TYR A 101 -4.89 4.47 -4.47
CA TYR A 101 -5.81 3.82 -5.43
C TYR A 101 -5.35 2.42 -5.88
N VAL A 102 -4.03 2.23 -6.02
CA VAL A 102 -3.46 0.92 -6.39
C VAL A 102 -3.63 -0.06 -5.25
N PHE A 103 -3.37 0.38 -4.01
CA PHE A 103 -3.51 -0.47 -2.84
C PHE A 103 -4.97 -0.73 -2.45
N ASN A 104 -5.88 0.22 -2.66
CA ASN A 104 -7.34 0.01 -2.57
C ASN A 104 -7.77 -1.19 -3.42
N ARG A 105 -7.36 -1.17 -4.69
CA ARG A 105 -7.68 -2.24 -5.63
C ARG A 105 -7.06 -3.57 -5.21
N LYS A 106 -5.81 -3.57 -4.74
CA LYS A 106 -5.15 -4.80 -4.26
C LYS A 106 -5.78 -5.35 -2.97
N LEU A 107 -6.19 -4.52 -2.01
CA LEU A 107 -6.93 -4.95 -0.82
C LEU A 107 -8.23 -5.66 -1.21
N ARG A 108 -9.00 -5.06 -2.13
CA ARG A 108 -10.26 -5.64 -2.61
C ARG A 108 -10.02 -6.91 -3.41
N ASP A 109 -9.15 -6.86 -4.41
CA ASP A 109 -9.03 -7.93 -5.41
C ASP A 109 -8.14 -9.09 -4.95
N LYS A 110 -7.19 -8.88 -4.03
CA LYS A 110 -6.23 -9.90 -3.57
C LYS A 110 -6.47 -10.38 -2.15
N LEU A 111 -6.97 -9.52 -1.27
CA LEU A 111 -7.32 -9.88 0.11
C LEU A 111 -8.83 -10.03 0.33
N GLU A 112 -9.62 -9.86 -0.73
CA GLU A 112 -11.08 -10.00 -0.71
C GLU A 112 -11.73 -9.11 0.37
N ILE A 113 -11.12 -7.95 0.65
CA ILE A 113 -11.67 -6.98 1.59
C ILE A 113 -12.90 -6.34 0.95
N PRO A 114 -14.07 -6.37 1.60
CA PRO A 114 -15.27 -5.73 1.08
C PRO A 114 -15.04 -4.24 0.83
N GLU A 115 -15.43 -3.74 -0.34
CA GLU A 115 -15.23 -2.33 -0.73
C GLU A 115 -15.81 -1.35 0.30
N LYS A 116 -16.95 -1.67 0.90
CA LYS A 116 -17.57 -0.89 1.99
C LYS A 116 -16.69 -0.73 3.24
N ARG A 117 -15.65 -1.57 3.42
CA ARG A 117 -14.69 -1.51 4.54
C ARG A 117 -13.41 -0.76 4.18
N ILE A 118 -13.26 -0.36 2.92
CA ILE A 118 -12.16 0.44 2.41
C ILE A 118 -12.70 1.86 2.23
N ILE A 119 -12.28 2.76 3.10
CA ILE A 119 -12.85 4.10 3.20
C ILE A 119 -11.77 5.18 3.13
N SER A 120 -12.18 6.41 2.85
CA SER A 120 -11.28 7.55 2.91
C SER A 120 -10.86 7.86 4.34
N PHE A 121 -9.74 8.57 4.51
CA PHE A 121 -9.29 9.00 5.83
C PHE A 121 -10.29 9.94 6.53
N SER A 122 -11.00 10.76 5.74
CA SER A 122 -12.05 11.67 6.24
C SER A 122 -13.24 10.89 6.80
N ASP A 123 -13.74 9.92 6.03
CA ASP A 123 -14.86 9.06 6.45
C ASP A 123 -14.48 8.22 7.67
N LEU A 124 -13.22 7.76 7.73
CA LEU A 124 -12.69 7.04 8.88
C LEU A 124 -12.79 7.89 10.15
N LEU A 125 -12.32 9.14 10.14
CA LEU A 125 -12.40 10.02 11.30
C LEU A 125 -13.85 10.20 11.78
N LEU A 126 -14.78 10.39 10.84
CA LEU A 126 -16.21 10.52 11.15
C LEU A 126 -16.76 9.25 11.80
N ILE A 127 -16.52 8.08 11.21
CA ILE A 127 -16.98 6.78 11.73
C ILE A 127 -16.41 6.52 13.12
N LEU A 128 -15.12 6.78 13.34
CA LEU A 128 -14.47 6.57 14.64
C LEU A 128 -14.99 7.55 15.70
N SER A 129 -15.30 8.78 15.33
CA SER A 129 -15.88 9.75 16.27
C SER A 129 -17.25 9.32 16.82
N GLN A 130 -18.00 8.52 16.04
CA GLN A 130 -19.37 8.08 16.34
C GLN A 130 -19.45 6.63 16.84
N SER A 131 -18.32 5.93 16.96
CA SER A 131 -18.29 4.51 17.33
C SER A 131 -17.28 4.24 18.44
N THR A 132 -17.30 3.04 18.99
CA THR A 132 -16.31 2.59 19.99
C THR A 132 -15.71 1.25 19.59
N ASN A 133 -14.53 0.95 20.11
CA ASN A 133 -13.87 -0.37 19.98
C ASN A 133 -13.74 -0.87 18.53
N GLN A 134 -13.57 0.02 17.56
CA GLN A 134 -13.29 -0.36 16.17
C GLN A 134 -11.82 -0.78 15.97
N ASN A 135 -11.58 -1.67 15.01
CA ASN A 135 -10.24 -2.03 14.54
C ASN A 135 -9.99 -1.36 13.19
N VAL A 136 -8.79 -0.81 13.02
CA VAL A 136 -8.41 -0.06 11.84
C VAL A 136 -7.02 -0.45 11.41
N ILE A 137 -6.85 -0.70 10.12
CA ILE A 137 -5.53 -0.80 9.50
C ILE A 137 -5.36 0.42 8.58
N LEU A 138 -4.37 1.25 8.90
CA LEU A 138 -3.91 2.33 8.04
C LEU A 138 -2.84 1.78 7.11
N VAL A 139 -3.15 1.71 5.84
CA VAL A 139 -2.24 1.24 4.79
C VAL A 139 -1.48 2.42 4.22
N ASP A 140 -0.17 2.26 4.05
CA ASP A 140 0.70 3.32 3.57
C ASP A 140 1.74 2.76 2.62
N ASP A 141 2.15 3.54 1.62
CA ASP A 141 3.35 3.20 0.87
C ASP A 141 4.55 3.64 1.70
N PHE A 142 5.50 2.75 1.94
CA PHE A 142 6.66 3.03 2.78
C PHE A 142 7.69 3.92 2.04
N VAL A 143 7.23 4.90 1.27
CA VAL A 143 8.04 5.81 0.46
C VAL A 143 8.02 7.20 1.11
N GLY A 144 8.98 7.47 1.99
CA GLY A 144 9.15 8.79 2.58
C GLY A 144 9.72 8.79 3.99
N SER A 145 9.65 9.95 4.65
CA SER A 145 10.21 10.20 5.98
C SER A 145 9.33 9.71 7.15
N GLY A 146 8.16 9.11 6.86
CA GLY A 146 7.13 8.80 7.86
C GLY A 146 6.43 10.04 8.45
N HIS A 147 6.73 11.24 7.92
CA HIS A 147 6.11 12.48 8.38
C HIS A 147 4.60 12.49 8.18
N GLN A 148 4.12 11.94 7.07
CA GLN A 148 2.70 11.84 6.75
C GLN A 148 1.93 11.03 7.79
N THR A 149 2.51 9.92 8.27
CA THR A 149 1.94 9.13 9.37
C THR A 149 1.83 9.94 10.65
N TYR A 150 2.86 10.72 10.99
CA TYR A 150 2.82 11.60 12.16
C TYR A 150 1.75 12.68 12.03
N VAL A 151 1.66 13.33 10.88
CA VAL A 151 0.64 14.34 10.59
C VAL A 151 -0.75 13.73 10.72
N ALA A 152 -1.02 12.59 10.06
CA ALA A 152 -2.29 11.89 10.14
C ALA A 152 -2.68 11.49 11.56
N TRP A 153 -1.71 11.03 12.36
CA TRP A 153 -1.96 10.58 13.74
C TRP A 153 -2.20 11.74 14.72
N LYS A 154 -1.35 12.77 14.67
CA LYS A 154 -1.26 13.80 15.72
C LYS A 154 -1.79 15.17 15.36
N LEU A 155 -1.80 15.52 14.09
CA LEU A 155 -2.08 16.90 13.65
C LEU A 155 -3.35 16.99 12.83
N ASN A 156 -3.66 15.95 12.06
CA ASN A 156 -4.78 15.96 11.15
C ASN A 156 -6.09 15.78 11.93
N LYS A 157 -6.92 16.81 11.85
CA LYS A 157 -8.26 16.86 12.43
C LYS A 157 -9.33 16.69 11.35
N GLN A 158 -9.01 17.05 10.10
CA GLN A 158 -9.97 17.28 9.01
C GLN A 158 -11.30 17.85 9.55
N ASP A 159 -12.43 17.26 9.16
CA ASP A 159 -13.78 17.66 9.55
C ASP A 159 -14.16 17.25 10.99
N SER A 160 -13.30 16.50 11.67
CA SER A 160 -13.49 16.19 13.09
C SER A 160 -12.77 17.22 13.95
N ASN A 161 -13.35 17.63 15.07
CA ASN A 161 -12.68 18.57 15.99
C ASN A 161 -11.50 17.95 16.76
N GLN A 162 -11.19 16.67 16.52
CA GLN A 162 -10.23 15.87 17.27
C GLN A 162 -9.24 15.18 16.33
N THR A 163 -8.06 14.85 16.84
CA THR A 163 -7.08 14.09 16.06
C THR A 163 -7.35 12.60 16.17
N LEU A 164 -6.81 11.81 15.23
CA LEU A 164 -6.94 10.36 15.27
C LEU A 164 -6.42 9.76 16.59
N GLU A 165 -5.33 10.31 17.15
CA GLU A 165 -4.79 9.94 18.46
C GLU A 165 -5.82 10.13 19.58
N ILE A 166 -6.51 11.28 19.61
CA ILE A 166 -7.51 11.60 20.64
C ILE A 166 -8.72 10.69 20.50
N ILE A 167 -9.25 10.53 19.28
CA ILE A 167 -10.42 9.67 19.02
C ILE A 167 -10.09 8.22 19.39
N SER A 168 -8.92 7.71 18.98
CA SER A 168 -8.48 6.36 19.29
C SER A 168 -8.44 6.07 20.78
N ARG A 169 -7.90 7.00 21.58
CA ARG A 169 -7.83 6.84 23.04
C ARG A 169 -9.19 6.97 23.71
N THR A 170 -9.99 7.94 23.30
CA THR A 170 -11.28 8.26 23.93
C THR A 170 -12.28 7.13 23.72
N ASN A 171 -12.32 6.57 22.52
CA ASN A 171 -13.30 5.55 22.11
C ASN A 171 -12.72 4.12 22.09
N ASN A 172 -11.49 3.96 22.60
CA ASN A 172 -10.75 2.69 22.70
C ASN A 172 -10.62 1.94 21.36
N HIS A 173 -10.41 2.67 20.27
CA HIS A 173 -10.13 2.07 18.96
C HIS A 173 -8.72 1.49 18.91
N LYS A 174 -8.56 0.40 18.16
CA LYS A 174 -7.27 -0.23 17.90
C LYS A 174 -6.85 0.06 16.47
N ILE A 175 -5.83 0.89 16.32
CA ILE A 175 -5.35 1.36 15.03
C ILE A 175 -3.93 0.83 14.84
N VAL A 176 -3.70 0.17 13.70
CA VAL A 176 -2.40 -0.39 13.33
C VAL A 176 -1.98 0.21 12.01
N TYR A 177 -0.70 0.55 11.92
CA TYR A 177 -0.08 1.04 10.70
C TYR A 177 0.56 -0.12 9.92
N ALA A 178 0.27 -0.19 8.62
CA ALA A 178 0.68 -1.23 7.69
C ALA A 178 1.52 -0.61 6.56
N PRO A 179 2.85 -0.51 6.73
CA PRO A 179 3.74 0.00 5.68
C PRO A 179 3.92 -1.05 4.58
N LEU A 180 3.81 -0.63 3.32
CA LEU A 180 3.97 -1.47 2.13
C LEU A 180 5.22 -1.11 1.32
#